data_AF-A0A7J2HF29-F1
#
_entry.id   AF-A0A7J2HF29-F1
#
_cell.length_a   1.000
_cell.length_b   1.000
_cell.length_c   1.000
_cell.angle_alpha   90.00
_cell.angle_beta   90.00
_cell.angle_gamma   90.00
#
_symmetry.space_group_name_H-M   'P 1'
#
loop_
_entity.id
_entity.type
_entity.pdbx_description
1 polymer ?
#
loop_
_entity_poly.entity_id
_entity_poly.type
_entity_poly.pdbx_seq_one_letter_code
_entity_poly.pdbx_strand_id
1 'polypeptide(L)'
;MEAVIALMIAFIVILLIYLLGGAISAKAPKTGGKLEPYACGENFPPARSPIRLLLFNFAALFMIFDVIALFIAFTINVPAAYKPSILTLIVIYGMVLGLSIRLLGRR
;
A
#
# COMPACT_ATOMS: atom_id res chain seq x y z
N MET A 1 22.71 -2.79 -11.52
CA MET A 1 22.12 -2.87 -12.88
C MET A 1 21.06 -3.95 -12.93
N GLU A 2 21.33 -5.15 -12.40
CA GLU A 2 20.35 -6.25 -12.28
C GLU A 2 18.95 -5.86 -11.81
N ALA A 3 18.82 -5.13 -10.70
CA ALA A 3 17.50 -4.74 -10.16
C ALA A 3 16.70 -3.83 -11.13
N VAL A 4 17.40 -2.96 -11.87
CA VAL A 4 16.78 -2.08 -12.86
C VAL A 4 16.32 -2.89 -14.06
N ILE A 5 17.14 -3.84 -14.52
CA ILE A 5 16.79 -4.75 -15.62
C ILE A 5 15.57 -5.60 -15.23
N ALA A 6 15.55 -6.16 -14.02
CA ALA A 6 14.42 -6.94 -13.51
C ALA A 6 13.13 -6.12 -13.45
N LEU A 7 13.19 -4.88 -12.95
CA LEU A 7 12.04 -3.96 -12.93
C LEU A 7 11.53 -3.68 -14.34
N MET A 8 12.44 -3.40 -15.28
CA MET A 8 12.08 -3.13 -16.69
C MET A 8 11.40 -4.34 -17.33
N ILE A 9 11.93 -5.55 -17.11
CA ILE A 9 11.32 -6.79 -17.62
C ILE A 9 9.93 -6.98 -17.01
N ALA A 10 9.79 -6.85 -15.68
CA ALA A 10 8.49 -7.00 -15.01
C ALA A 10 7.46 -6.00 -15.55
N PHE A 11 7.85 -4.74 -15.72
CA PHE A 11 7.00 -3.70 -16.27
C PHE A 11 6.57 -4.01 -17.71
N ILE A 12 7.52 -4.41 -18.57
CA ILE A 12 7.24 -4.78 -19.97
C ILE A 12 6.27 -5.96 -20.02
N VAL A 13 6.47 -6.99 -19.20
CA VAL A 13 5.58 -8.16 -19.17
C VAL A 13 4.16 -7.77 -18.75
N ILE A 14 4.01 -6.97 -17.69
CA ILE A 14 2.69 -6.48 -17.25
C ILE A 14 2.00 -5.67 -18.36
N LEU A 15 2.76 -4.79 -19.02
CA LEU A 15 2.25 -3.95 -20.10
C LEU A 15 1.83 -4.79 -21.31
N LEU A 16 2.61 -5.80 -21.69
CA LEU A 16 2.25 -6.72 -22.76
C LEU A 16 1.00 -7.52 -22.43
N ILE A 17 0.87 -8.06 -21.20
CA ILE A 17 -0.33 -8.77 -20.76
C ILE A 17 -1.56 -7.86 -20.86
N TYR A 18 -1.46 -6.62 -20.40
CA TYR A 18 -2.56 -5.66 -20.45
C TYR A 18 -2.97 -5.32 -21.89
N LEU A 19 -2.01 -4.99 -22.75
CA LEU A 19 -2.27 -4.59 -24.13
C LEU A 19 -2.78 -5.76 -24.97
N LEU A 20 -2.13 -6.92 -24.90
CA LEU A 20 -2.54 -8.11 -25.65
C LEU A 20 -3.88 -8.64 -25.13
N GLY A 21 -4.10 -8.66 -23.82
CA GLY A 21 -5.38 -9.04 -23.22
C GLY A 21 -6.52 -8.13 -23.70
N GLY A 22 -6.30 -6.82 -23.74
CA GLY A 22 -7.26 -5.86 -24.27
C GLY A 22 -7.47 -5.93 -25.79
N ALA A 23 -6.45 -6.37 -26.54
CA ALA A 23 -6.53 -6.56 -27.99
C ALA A 23 -7.30 -7.83 -28.38
N ILE A 24 -7.07 -8.94 -27.66
CA ILE A 24 -7.66 -10.26 -27.95
C ILE A 24 -9.05 -10.43 -27.33
N SER A 25 -9.38 -9.66 -26.28
CA SER A 25 -10.68 -9.71 -25.60
C SER A 25 -11.87 -9.49 -26.54
N ALA A 26 -12.93 -10.29 -26.37
CA ALA A 26 -14.20 -10.10 -27.06
C ALA A 26 -14.87 -8.78 -26.61
N LYS A 27 -14.93 -7.80 -27.52
CA LYS A 27 -15.51 -6.47 -27.23
C LYS A 27 -17.00 -6.46 -27.55
N ALA A 28 -17.86 -6.63 -26.54
CA ALA A 28 -19.30 -6.39 -26.72
C ALA A 28 -19.61 -4.88 -26.88
N PRO A 29 -20.69 -4.49 -27.58
CA PRO A 29 -21.10 -3.09 -27.74
C PRO A 29 -21.20 -2.36 -26.40
N LYS A 30 -20.84 -1.08 -26.38
CA LYS A 30 -20.92 -0.21 -25.20
C LYS A 30 -22.35 0.29 -25.01
N THR A 31 -23.24 -0.57 -24.51
CA THR A 31 -24.62 -0.22 -24.18
C THR A 31 -24.72 0.36 -22.77
N GLY A 32 -25.79 1.12 -22.46
CA GLY A 32 -26.00 1.71 -21.12
C GLY A 32 -25.89 0.68 -20.00
N GLY A 33 -26.68 -0.39 -20.06
CA GLY A 33 -26.66 -1.45 -19.04
C GLY A 33 -25.33 -2.20 -18.92
N LYS A 34 -24.50 -2.27 -19.99
CA LYS A 34 -23.15 -2.86 -19.89
C LYS A 34 -22.18 -1.96 -19.11
N LEU A 35 -22.38 -0.65 -19.21
CA LEU A 35 -21.52 0.36 -18.57
C LEU A 35 -22.00 0.71 -17.16
N GLU A 36 -23.21 0.31 -16.78
CA GLU A 36 -23.77 0.51 -15.46
C GLU A 36 -23.06 -0.35 -14.40
N PRO A 37 -22.93 0.15 -13.15
CA PRO A 37 -22.38 -0.63 -12.06
C PRO A 37 -23.20 -1.90 -11.81
N TYR A 38 -22.51 -2.99 -11.49
CA TYR A 38 -23.19 -4.21 -11.09
C TYR A 38 -23.92 -4.01 -9.75
N ALA A 39 -25.25 -4.15 -9.77
CA ALA A 39 -26.11 -4.12 -8.60
C ALA A 39 -27.07 -5.32 -8.58
N CYS A 40 -26.54 -6.53 -8.81
CA CYS A 40 -27.34 -7.77 -8.86
C CYS A 40 -28.51 -7.73 -9.88
N GLY A 41 -28.39 -6.91 -10.93
CA GLY A 41 -29.43 -6.71 -11.94
C GLY A 41 -30.50 -5.66 -11.57
N GLU A 42 -30.38 -5.03 -10.41
CA GLU A 42 -31.27 -3.94 -10.00
C GLU A 42 -30.81 -2.60 -10.61
N ASN A 43 -31.78 -1.74 -10.91
CA ASN A 43 -31.53 -0.36 -11.32
C ASN A 43 -31.18 0.48 -10.08
N PHE A 44 -29.91 0.43 -9.68
CA PHE A 44 -29.41 1.17 -8.54
C PHE A 44 -28.50 2.33 -9.00
N PRO A 45 -28.70 3.55 -8.49
CA PRO A 45 -27.86 4.69 -8.88
C PRO A 45 -26.40 4.44 -8.44
N PRO A 46 -25.40 4.81 -9.25
CA PRO A 46 -24.00 4.74 -8.86
C PRO A 46 -23.77 5.59 -7.60
N ALA A 47 -23.61 4.94 -6.46
CA ALA A 47 -23.42 5.59 -5.18
C ALA A 47 -22.01 5.35 -4.65
N ARG A 48 -21.33 6.43 -4.24
CA ARG A 48 -20.14 6.34 -3.39
C ARG A 48 -20.63 6.26 -1.94
N SER A 49 -20.96 5.06 -1.49
CA SER A 49 -21.38 4.85 -0.11
C SER A 49 -20.21 5.08 0.85
N PRO A 50 -20.40 5.75 2.00
CA PRO A 50 -19.38 5.80 3.03
C PRO A 50 -19.07 4.39 3.52
N ILE A 51 -17.82 3.95 3.32
CA ILE A 51 -17.37 2.62 3.72
C ILE A 51 -16.83 2.72 5.15
N ARG A 52 -17.26 1.81 6.02
CA ARG A 52 -16.65 1.66 7.34
C ARG A 52 -15.26 1.03 7.19
N LEU A 53 -14.22 1.78 7.57
CA LEU A 53 -12.84 1.31 7.54
C LEU A 53 -12.54 0.42 8.75
N LEU A 54 -12.97 -0.84 8.69
CA LEU A 54 -12.84 -1.79 9.80
C LEU A 54 -11.38 -2.01 10.23
N LEU A 55 -10.44 -1.90 9.29
CA LEU A 55 -9.01 -2.12 9.50
C LEU A 55 -8.19 -0.82 9.57
N PHE A 56 -8.82 0.33 9.84
CA PHE A 56 -8.11 1.60 9.91
C PHE A 56 -6.97 1.59 10.94
N ASN A 57 -7.22 1.04 12.13
CA ASN A 57 -6.19 0.91 13.16
C ASN A 57 -5.03 0.02 12.72
N PHE A 58 -5.30 -1.02 11.93
CA PHE A 58 -4.26 -1.89 11.36
C PHE A 58 -3.43 -1.14 10.31
N ALA A 59 -4.06 -0.37 9.42
CA ALA A 59 -3.34 0.47 8.45
C ALA A 59 -2.47 1.53 9.14
N ALA A 60 -2.98 2.16 10.20
CA ALA A 60 -2.20 3.10 11.01
C ALA A 60 -1.01 2.42 11.68
N LEU A 61 -1.21 1.22 12.24
CA LEU A 61 -0.14 0.41 12.82
C LEU A 61 0.91 -0.01 11.79
N PHE A 62 0.49 -0.36 10.57
CA PHE A 62 1.39 -0.69 9.47
C PHE A 62 2.28 0.49 9.09
N MET A 63 1.70 1.68 8.89
CA MET A 63 2.45 2.92 8.59
C MET A 63 3.50 3.23 9.66
N ILE A 64 3.11 3.01 10.90
CA ILE A 64 3.95 3.15 12.08
C ILE A 64 5.18 2.22 11.98
N PHE A 65 4.98 0.93 11.68
CA PHE A 65 6.09 -0.01 11.51
C PHE A 65 6.95 0.29 10.29
N ASP A 66 6.37 0.80 9.21
CA ASP A 66 7.09 1.19 7.99
C ASP A 66 8.09 2.32 8.27
N VAL A 67 7.71 3.32 9.08
CA VAL A 67 8.64 4.39 9.52
C VAL A 67 9.78 3.84 10.38
N ILE A 68 9.50 2.89 11.29
CA ILE A 68 10.57 2.23 12.07
C ILE A 68 11.52 1.48 11.12
N ALA A 69 10.97 0.73 10.16
CA ALA A 69 11.77 -0.02 9.20
C ALA A 69 12.67 0.92 8.38
N LEU A 70 12.16 2.09 7.98
CA LEU A 70 12.94 3.13 7.32
C LEU A 70 14.10 3.63 8.19
N PHE A 71 13.86 3.90 9.47
CA PHE A 71 14.94 4.32 10.39
C PHE A 71 15.99 3.23 10.59
N ILE A 72 15.58 1.95 10.68
CA ILE A 72 16.51 0.83 10.74
C ILE A 72 17.34 0.78 9.45
N ALA A 73 16.72 0.95 8.29
CA ALA A 73 17.43 0.97 7.01
C ALA A 73 18.47 2.10 6.95
N PHE A 74 18.17 3.28 7.51
CA PHE A 74 19.12 4.39 7.61
C PHE A 74 20.29 4.12 8.56
N THR A 75 20.25 3.07 9.38
CA THR A 75 21.42 2.67 10.19
C THR A 75 22.45 1.86 9.41
N ILE A 76 22.10 1.38 8.21
CA ILE A 76 22.99 0.58 7.38
C ILE A 76 24.12 1.48 6.85
N ASN A 77 25.37 1.04 7.03
CA ASN A 77 26.59 1.77 6.63
C ASN A 77 26.81 3.14 7.31
N VAL A 78 26.15 3.41 8.44
CA VAL A 78 26.43 4.63 9.22
C VAL A 78 27.80 4.52 9.89
N PRO A 79 28.65 5.58 9.84
CA PRO A 79 29.90 5.62 10.58
C PRO A 79 29.70 5.36 12.07
N ALA A 80 30.64 4.62 12.69
CA ALA A 80 30.52 4.18 14.09
C ALA A 80 30.28 5.34 15.08
N ALA A 81 30.75 6.54 14.77
CA ALA A 81 30.56 7.75 15.57
C ALA A 81 29.08 8.16 15.73
N TYR A 82 28.25 7.98 14.70
CA TYR A 82 26.83 8.41 14.71
C TYR A 82 25.86 7.28 15.03
N LYS A 83 26.30 6.04 14.90
CA LYS A 83 25.51 4.83 15.17
C LYS A 83 24.82 4.82 16.55
N PRO A 84 25.47 5.18 17.68
CA PRO A 84 24.78 5.18 18.98
C PRO A 84 23.63 6.19 19.04
N SER A 85 23.81 7.41 18.52
CA SER A 85 22.77 8.44 18.51
C SER A 85 21.53 8.03 17.72
N ILE A 86 21.73 7.37 16.58
CA ILE A 86 20.63 6.87 15.74
C ILE A 86 19.90 5.71 16.44
N LEU A 87 20.64 4.77 17.05
CA LEU A 87 20.03 3.68 17.82
C LEU A 87 19.18 4.21 18.99
N THR A 88 19.67 5.24 19.69
CA THR A 88 18.89 5.89 20.77
C THR A 88 17.60 6.50 20.23
N LEU A 89 17.65 7.21 19.09
CA LEU A 89 16.45 7.77 18.45
C LEU A 89 15.45 6.69 18.06
N ILE A 90 15.90 5.57 17.50
CA ILE A 90 15.03 4.43 17.15
C ILE A 90 14.35 3.86 18.39
N VAL A 91 15.09 3.70 19.49
CA VAL A 91 14.53 3.19 20.76
C VAL A 91 13.49 4.16 21.33
N ILE A 92 13.76 5.47 21.33
CA ILE A 92 12.81 6.49 21.79
C ILE A 92 11.54 6.47 20.92
N TYR A 93 11.70 6.41 19.59
CA TYR A 93 10.57 6.31 18.67
C TYR A 93 9.74 5.05 18.93
N GLY A 94 10.40 3.90 19.11
CA GLY A 94 9.74 2.65 19.46
C GLY A 94 8.95 2.72 20.77
N MET A 95 9.47 3.41 21.79
CA MET A 95 8.76 3.62 23.07
C MET A 95 7.53 4.51 22.92
N VAL A 96 7.65 5.66 22.25
CA VAL A 96 6.52 6.58 22.00
C VAL A 96 5.40 5.84 21.28
N LEU A 97 5.79 5.02 20.31
CA LEU A 97 4.90 4.28 19.44
C LEU A 97 4.22 3.11 20.16
N GLY A 98 4.96 2.36 20.99
CA GLY A 98 4.37 1.38 21.90
C GLY A 98 3.37 2.01 22.89
N LEU A 99 3.66 3.21 23.39
CA LEU A 99 2.72 3.98 24.21
C LEU A 99 1.48 4.41 23.41
N SER A 100 1.65 4.95 22.20
CA SER A 100 0.53 5.33 21.33
C SER A 100 -0.38 4.15 21.01
N ILE A 101 0.18 2.96 20.71
CA ILE A 101 -0.59 1.74 20.49
C ILE A 101 -1.35 1.34 21.75
N ARG A 102 -0.69 1.34 22.91
CA ARG A 102 -1.33 1.03 24.19
C ARG A 102 -2.48 1.99 24.50
N LEU A 103 -2.33 3.29 24.19
CA LEU A 103 -3.38 4.29 24.37
C LEU A 103 -4.53 4.10 23.37
N LEU A 104 -4.23 3.72 22.13
CA LEU A 104 -5.25 3.46 21.11
C LEU A 104 -6.06 2.19 21.40
N GLY A 105 -5.41 1.12 21.86
CA GLY A 105 -6.05 -0.15 22.23
C GLY A 105 -6.80 -0.14 23.57
N ARG A 106 -6.79 0.98 24.30
CA ARG A 106 -7.59 1.19 25.52
C ARG A 106 -8.96 1.83 25.24
N ARG A 107 -9.30 2.07 23.97
CA ARG A 107 -10.64 2.45 23.52
C ARG A 107 -11.44 1.20 23.18
#